data_AF-A0A538DG26-F1
#
_entry.id   AF-A0A538DG26-F1
#
_cell.length_a   1.000
_cell.length_b   1.000
_cell.length_c   1.000
_cell.angle_alpha   90.00
_cell.angle_beta   90.00
_cell.angle_gamma   90.00
#
_symmetry.space_group_name_H-M   'P 1'
#
loop_
_entity.id
_entity.type
_entity.pdbx_description
1 polymer ?
#
loop_
_entity_poly.entity_id
_entity_poly.type
_entity_poly.pdbx_seq_one_letter_code
_entity_poly.pdbx_strand_id
1 'polypeptide(L)'
;MVDAARRVSLHMSAFIALLVDFDLSGEWAFDNAPSCAHWVAERADTELCTVREWLRIGHALTVVDEVDRRFAVAGCRTAGRRRR
;
A
#
# COMPACT_ATOMS: atom_id res chain seq x y z
N MET A 1 5.21 -7.29 -24.71
CA MET A 1 5.70 -6.19 -23.84
C MET A 1 4.62 -5.71 -22.86
N VAL A 2 3.40 -5.38 -23.31
CA VAL A 2 2.31 -4.90 -22.44
C VAL A 2 1.98 -5.85 -21.29
N ASP A 3 1.85 -7.16 -21.54
CA ASP A 3 1.54 -8.13 -20.46
C ASP A 3 2.68 -8.27 -19.45
N ALA A 4 3.93 -8.15 -19.90
CA ALA A 4 5.09 -8.17 -19.02
C ALA A 4 5.10 -6.92 -18.13
N ALA A 5 4.85 -5.74 -18.71
CA ALA A 5 4.72 -4.50 -17.95
C ALA A 5 3.56 -4.57 -16.94
N ARG A 6 2.42 -5.13 -17.32
CA ARG A 6 1.28 -5.33 -16.42
C ARG A 6 1.63 -6.26 -15.25
N ARG A 7 2.31 -7.38 -15.52
CA ARG A 7 2.75 -8.32 -14.47
C ARG A 7 3.71 -7.64 -13.49
N VAL A 8 4.69 -6.90 -13.99
CA VAL A 8 5.62 -6.14 -13.11
C VAL A 8 4.84 -5.14 -12.26
N SER A 9 3.92 -4.38 -12.86
CA SER A 9 3.12 -3.40 -12.12
C SER A 9 2.27 -4.05 -11.02
N LEU A 10 1.67 -5.22 -11.26
CA LEU A 10 0.88 -5.95 -10.27
C LEU A 10 1.74 -6.47 -9.12
N HIS A 11 2.92 -7.01 -9.41
CA HIS A 11 3.85 -7.45 -8.37
C HIS A 11 4.37 -6.28 -7.55
N MET A 12 4.69 -5.15 -8.19
CA MET A 12 5.11 -3.94 -7.49
C MET A 12 4.02 -3.39 -6.58
N SER A 13 2.75 -3.35 -7.04
CA SER A 13 1.66 -2.88 -6.18
C SER A 13 1.42 -3.81 -4.99
N ALA A 14 1.48 -5.14 -5.21
CA ALA A 14 1.36 -6.12 -4.14
C ALA A 14 2.53 -6.02 -3.14
N PHE A 15 3.75 -5.82 -3.65
CA PHE A 15 4.93 -5.60 -2.83
C PHE A 15 4.80 -4.33 -1.97
N ILE A 16 4.34 -3.21 -2.55
CA ILE A 16 4.13 -1.96 -1.80
C ILE A 16 3.09 -2.14 -0.69
N ALA A 17 2.01 -2.89 -0.92
CA ALA A 17 1.03 -3.19 0.12
C ALA A 17 1.65 -3.98 1.29
N LEU A 18 2.40 -5.05 0.99
CA LEU A 18 3.11 -5.83 2.00
C LEU A 18 4.16 -4.98 2.75
N LEU A 19 4.81 -4.06 2.06
CA LEU A 19 5.79 -3.15 2.65
C LEU A 19 5.15 -2.24 3.71
N VAL A 20 3.95 -1.74 3.43
CA VAL A 20 3.19 -0.91 4.37
C VAL A 20 2.75 -1.73 5.58
N ASP A 21 2.24 -2.94 5.38
CA ASP A 21 1.87 -3.83 6.48
C ASP A 21 3.08 -4.15 7.38
N PHE A 22 4.25 -4.37 6.77
CA PHE A 22 5.50 -4.59 7.48
C PHE A 22 6.02 -3.34 8.21
N ASP A 23 5.90 -2.14 7.62
CA ASP A 23 6.23 -0.89 8.28
C ASP A 23 5.34 -0.66 9.51
N LEU A 24 4.04 -0.92 9.37
CA LEU A 24 3.04 -0.81 10.45
C LEU A 24 3.22 -1.86 11.54
N SER A 25 3.68 -3.07 11.23
CA SER A 25 3.93 -4.11 12.23
C SER A 25 5.10 -3.77 13.15
N GLY A 26 6.05 -2.95 12.68
CA GLY A 26 7.26 -2.59 13.42
C GLY A 26 8.30 -3.71 13.48
N GLU A 27 8.08 -4.86 12.82
CA GLU A 27 8.97 -6.03 12.87
C GLU A 27 10.37 -5.72 12.31
N TRP A 28 10.50 -4.76 11.40
CA TRP A 28 11.79 -4.26 10.91
C TRP A 28 12.73 -3.77 12.01
N ALA A 29 12.19 -3.34 13.15
CA ALA A 29 12.98 -2.80 14.25
C ALA A 29 13.82 -3.88 14.97
N PHE A 30 13.44 -5.17 14.87
CA PHE A 30 14.17 -6.26 15.51
C PHE A 30 15.60 -6.44 14.97
N ASP A 31 15.85 -5.97 13.75
CA ASP A 31 17.18 -5.99 13.11
C ASP A 31 18.01 -4.71 13.39
N ASN A 32 17.59 -3.85 14.33
CA ASN A 32 18.23 -2.57 14.65
C ASN A 32 18.33 -1.59 13.45
N ALA A 33 17.48 -1.75 12.44
CA ALA A 33 17.42 -0.80 11.33
C ALA A 33 16.87 0.56 11.81
N PRO A 34 17.41 1.71 11.32
CA PRO A 34 16.93 3.03 11.74
C PRO A 34 15.48 3.35 11.37
N SER A 35 14.96 2.69 10.32
CA SER A 35 13.54 2.72 9.92
C SER A 35 13.25 1.53 9.00
N CYS A 36 11.98 1.24 8.75
CA CYS A 36 11.59 0.23 7.76
C CYS A 36 12.24 0.49 6.39
N ALA A 37 12.34 1.75 5.99
CA ALA A 37 12.96 2.12 4.71
C ALA A 37 14.44 1.70 4.63
N HIS A 38 15.19 1.84 5.73
CA HIS A 38 16.58 1.39 5.78
C HIS A 38 16.69 -0.14 5.72
N TRP A 39 15.85 -0.84 6.47
CA TRP A 39 15.83 -2.31 6.50
C TRP A 39 15.60 -2.90 5.09
N VAL A 40 14.66 -2.31 4.35
CA VAL A 40 14.28 -2.76 3.01
C VAL A 40 15.32 -2.36 1.98
N ALA A 41 15.83 -1.12 2.02
CA ALA A 41 16.84 -0.63 1.08
C ALA A 41 18.08 -1.54 1.06
N GLU A 42 18.53 -1.98 2.24
CA GLU A 42 19.64 -2.94 2.39
C GLU A 42 19.33 -4.30 1.74
N ARG A 43 18.15 -4.87 2.00
CA ARG A 43 17.80 -6.24 1.55
C ARG A 43 17.33 -6.33 0.11
N ALA A 44 16.73 -5.26 -0.41
CA ALA A 44 16.23 -5.18 -1.77
C ALA A 44 17.25 -4.58 -2.75
N ASP A 45 18.47 -4.26 -2.28
CA ASP A 45 19.52 -3.58 -3.05
C ASP A 45 18.94 -2.38 -3.83
N THR A 46 18.26 -1.51 -3.09
CA THR A 46 17.50 -0.39 -3.65
C THR A 46 17.84 0.89 -2.90
N GLU A 47 17.91 2.00 -3.64
CA GLU A 47 18.14 3.31 -3.05
C GLU A 47 17.12 3.66 -1.96
N LEU A 48 17.60 4.18 -0.84
CA LEU A 48 16.76 4.54 0.31
C LEU A 48 15.65 5.52 -0.07
N CYS A 49 15.92 6.47 -0.97
CA CYS A 49 14.93 7.45 -1.42
C CYS A 49 13.77 6.78 -2.18
N THR A 50 14.05 5.74 -2.96
CA THR A 50 13.05 4.97 -3.70
C THR A 50 12.15 4.20 -2.75
N VAL A 51 12.72 3.54 -1.74
CA VAL A 51 11.94 2.80 -0.73
C VAL A 51 11.07 3.75 0.10
N ARG A 52 11.60 4.92 0.50
CA ARG A 52 10.81 5.94 1.19
C ARG A 52 9.61 6.40 0.36
N GLU A 53 9.80 6.54 -0.94
CA GLU A 53 8.73 6.92 -1.85
C GLU A 53 7.68 5.81 -1.99
N TRP A 54 8.09 4.55 -2.06
CA TRP A 54 7.16 3.41 -2.04
C TRP A 54 6.31 3.38 -0.76
N LEU A 55 6.93 3.56 0.41
CA LEU A 55 6.22 3.66 1.69
C LEU A 55 5.26 4.86 1.71
N ARG A 56 5.70 6.04 1.24
CA ARG A 56 4.85 7.24 1.17
C ARG A 56 3.61 7.02 0.30
N ILE A 57 3.79 6.44 -0.88
CA ILE A 57 2.69 6.12 -1.80
C ILE A 57 1.78 5.06 -1.19
N GLY A 58 2.35 3.97 -0.64
CA GLY A 58 1.57 2.87 -0.05
C GLY A 58 0.69 3.32 1.13
N HIS A 59 1.25 4.12 2.05
CA HIS A 59 0.48 4.70 3.15
C HIS A 59 -0.65 5.61 2.65
N ALA A 60 -0.37 6.45 1.64
CA ALA A 60 -1.39 7.31 1.04
C ALA A 60 -2.52 6.51 0.39
N LEU A 61 -2.20 5.41 -0.32
CA LEU A 61 -3.20 4.53 -0.94
C LEU A 61 -4.07 3.83 0.11
N THR A 62 -3.49 3.40 1.23
CA THR A 62 -4.24 2.80 2.34
C THR A 62 -5.32 3.74 2.89
N VAL A 63 -5.01 5.03 2.98
CA VAL A 63 -5.98 6.07 3.39
C VAL A 63 -7.09 6.24 2.36
N VAL A 64 -6.75 6.26 1.07
CA VAL A 64 -7.74 6.39 -0.02
C VAL A 64 -8.70 5.19 -0.01
N ASP A 65 -8.19 3.97 0.11
CA ASP A 65 -9.00 2.75 0.15
C ASP A 65 -9.93 2.70 1.37
N GLU A 66 -9.47 3.19 2.53
CA GLU A 66 -10.32 3.34 3.72
C GLU A 66 -11.46 4.33 3.50
N VAL A 67 -11.16 5.47 2.88
CA VAL A 67 -12.17 6.49 2.55
C VAL A 67 -13.21 5.94 1.58
N ASP A 68 -12.77 5.27 0.51
CA ASP A 68 -13.67 4.64 -0.46
C ASP A 68 -14.59 3.60 0.21
N ARG A 69 -14.02 2.74 1.06
CA ARG A 69 -14.78 1.75 1.84
C ARG A 69 -15.84 2.40 2.73
N ARG A 70 -15.53 3.52 3.38
CA ARG A 70 -16.49 4.25 4.23
C ARG A 70 -17.63 4.84 3.41
N PHE A 71 -17.35 5.41 2.23
CA PHE A 71 -18.41 5.88 1.34
C PHE A 71 -19.28 4.73 0.82
N ALA A 72 -18.70 3.57 0.49
CA ALA A 72 -19.45 2.39 0.06
C ALA A 72 -20.41 1.87 1.15
N VAL A 73 -19.97 1.78 2.41
CA VAL A 73 -20.80 1.37 3.55
C VAL A 73 -21.86 2.43 3.89
N ALA A 74 -21.53 3.72 3.79
CA ALA A 74 -22.48 4.81 4.02
C ALA A 74 -23.54 4.93 2.91
N GLY A 75 -23.19 4.57 1.67
CA GLY A 75 -24.05 4.61 0.49
C GLY A 75 -25.13 3.53 0.42
N CYS A 76 -25.04 2.47 1.24
CA CYS A 76 -26.04 1.40 1.30
C CYS A 76 -27.24 1.73 2.21
N ARG A 77 -27.69 3.00 2.24
CA ARG A 77 -28.90 3.44 2.97
C ARG A 77 -29.96 4.18 2.14
N THR A 78 -29.91 4.06 0.81
CA THR A 78 -30.95 4.61 -0.09
C THR A 78 -31.43 3.62 -1.15
N ALA A 79 -31.63 2.35 -0.79
CA ALA A 79 -32.48 1.44 -1.57
C ALA A 79 -33.93 1.57 -1.10
N GLY A 80 -34.57 2.70 -1.42
CA GLY A 80 -35.89 3.03 -0.89
C GLY A 80 -36.64 4.07 -1.71
N ARG A 81 -36.53 4.05 -3.05
CA ARG A 81 -37.48 4.79 -3.90
C ARG A 81 -38.18 3.83 -4.85
N ARG A 82 -39.28 3.25 -4.36
CA ARG A 82 -40.35 2.73 -5.21
C ARG A 82 -40.72 3.83 -6.21
N ARG A 83 -40.53 3.58 -7.50
CA ARG A 83 -41.29 4.25 -8.55
C ARG A 83 -42.33 3.25 -9.04
N ARG A 84 -43.57 3.45 -8.61
CA ARG A 84 -44.76 3.10 -9.39
C ARG A 84 -45.14 4.34 -10.18
#